data_AF-A0A3B6ARP7-F1
#
_entry.id   AF-A0A3B6ARP7-F1
#
_cell.length_a   1.000
_cell.length_b   1.000
_cell.length_c   1.000
_cell.angle_alpha   90.00
_cell.angle_beta   90.00
_cell.angle_gamma   90.00
#
_symmetry.space_group_name_H-M   'P 1'
#
loop_
_entity.id
_entity.type
_entity.pdbx_description
1 polymer ?
#
loop_
_entity_poly.entity_id
_entity_poly.type
_entity_poly.pdbx_seq_one_letter_code
_entity_poly.pdbx_strand_id
1 'polypeptide(L)'
;MGHGQGHVIIPIFLFFSFAPYYITLAESIDLGGTLQTNEKYAMWHTEPGKFYGLRAEMSIWGSPNQENSQESGSAIQIYCQEGEHYSLIEVGFHVSPSLYHNRDVRFFTYTTRDTKSAGCYNLQCPGFVPARGAALVPGQAISPPSIYGQADHYARLSLNKDPNSGDWVVYRHDLDRPSFLGHFPGQLCPGESRIQALTGFVNYLNNTHGPPMGSGQFPDDEDDKRSAYFKHIKIYDANGHARDPITTHMIKLVDRPDCYKETDFTVKINRGYIFYYGGPNGCIG
;
A
#
# COMPACT_ATOMS: atom_id res chain seq x y z
N MET A 1 55.76 8.32 48.83
CA MET A 1 54.37 8.85 48.93
C MET A 1 54.02 9.40 47.56
N GLY A 2 53.50 8.55 46.68
CA GLY A 2 53.22 8.89 45.28
C GLY A 2 51.75 9.27 45.11
N HIS A 3 51.51 10.46 44.56
CA HIS A 3 50.18 10.90 44.15
C HIS A 3 49.63 10.00 43.04
N GLY A 4 48.55 9.28 43.33
CA GLY A 4 47.78 8.56 42.34
C GLY A 4 47.00 9.53 41.45
N GLN A 5 47.32 9.56 40.15
CA GLN A 5 46.44 10.12 39.14
C GLN A 5 45.29 9.13 38.93
N GLY A 6 44.10 9.50 39.41
CA GLY A 6 42.87 8.76 39.11
C GLY A 6 42.47 8.99 37.67
N HIS A 7 42.50 7.94 36.85
CA HIS A 7 41.79 7.92 35.58
C HIS A 7 40.29 7.78 35.86
N VAL A 8 39.50 8.79 35.47
CA VAL A 8 38.06 8.67 35.39
C VAL A 8 37.75 7.87 34.13
N ILE A 9 37.35 6.62 34.31
CA ILE A 9 36.70 5.85 33.25
C ILE A 9 35.32 6.48 33.06
N ILE A 10 35.14 7.16 31.94
CA ILE A 10 33.85 7.66 31.48
C ILE A 10 33.08 6.45 30.94
N PRO A 11 32.00 5.98 31.60
CA PRO A 11 31.08 5.09 30.92
C PRO A 11 30.33 5.94 29.90
N ILE A 12 30.79 5.92 28.65
CA ILE A 12 29.95 6.33 27.52
C ILE A 12 28.82 5.31 27.51
N PHE A 13 27.69 5.67 28.11
CA PHE A 13 26.42 5.05 27.78
C PHE A 13 26.22 5.31 26.29
N LEU A 14 26.53 4.32 25.47
CA LEU A 14 25.97 4.19 24.14
C LEU A 14 24.45 4.11 24.37
N PHE A 15 23.81 5.27 24.39
CA PHE A 15 22.41 5.36 24.03
C PHE A 15 22.35 4.80 22.62
N PHE A 16 22.02 3.51 22.51
CA PHE A 16 21.37 2.99 21.33
C PHE A 16 20.11 3.84 21.20
N SER A 17 20.20 4.87 20.39
CA SER A 17 19.05 5.61 19.91
C SER A 17 18.25 4.59 19.10
N PHE A 18 17.34 3.89 19.78
CA PHE A 18 16.21 3.25 19.12
C PHE A 18 15.37 4.40 18.57
N ALA A 19 15.81 4.97 17.45
CA ALA A 19 14.93 5.80 16.64
C ALA A 19 13.80 4.87 16.18
N PRO A 20 12.54 5.13 16.54
CA PRO A 20 11.43 4.41 15.92
C PRO A 20 11.53 4.66 14.42
N TYR A 21 11.79 3.59 13.65
CA TYR A 21 11.88 3.65 12.20
C TYR A 21 10.47 3.89 11.66
N TYR A 22 10.13 5.15 11.43
CA TYR A 22 8.95 5.52 10.66
C TYR A 22 9.19 5.17 9.19
N ILE A 23 8.16 4.67 8.50
CA ILE A 23 8.11 4.72 7.04
C ILE A 23 8.32 6.21 6.68
N THR A 24 9.46 6.55 6.10
CA THR A 24 9.68 7.90 5.60
C THR A 24 8.70 8.13 4.46
N LEU A 25 7.72 9.01 4.69
CA LEU A 25 6.82 9.52 3.66
C LEU A 25 7.68 10.08 2.52
N ALA A 26 7.56 9.50 1.33
CA ALA A 26 8.36 9.89 0.19
C ALA A 26 7.76 11.16 -0.45
N GLU A 27 8.54 12.23 -0.52
CA GLU A 27 8.31 13.28 -1.51
C GLU A 27 8.72 12.70 -2.86
N SER A 28 7.79 12.59 -3.82
CA SER A 28 8.11 12.12 -5.16
C SER A 28 8.19 13.27 -6.15
N ILE A 29 9.06 13.13 -7.15
CA ILE A 29 9.20 14.10 -8.24
C ILE A 29 8.32 13.62 -9.40
N ASP A 30 7.47 14.49 -9.95
CA ASP A 30 6.63 14.16 -11.12
C ASP A 30 7.49 13.74 -12.34
N LEU A 31 6.88 13.05 -13.31
CA LEU A 31 7.48 12.56 -14.56
C LEU A 31 8.23 13.64 -15.37
N GLY A 32 7.93 14.93 -15.13
CA GLY A 32 8.62 16.09 -15.71
C GLY A 32 9.83 16.62 -14.93
N GLY A 33 10.19 16.02 -13.78
CA GLY A 33 11.38 16.39 -13.01
C GLY A 33 11.29 17.74 -12.27
N THR A 34 10.15 18.44 -12.30
CA THR A 34 10.04 19.85 -11.87
C THR A 34 9.13 20.09 -10.66
N LEU A 35 8.24 19.14 -10.34
CA LEU A 35 7.19 19.34 -9.34
C LEU A 35 7.34 18.32 -8.20
N GLN A 36 7.38 18.83 -6.96
CA GLN A 36 7.31 18.01 -5.76
C GLN A 36 5.85 17.61 -5.52
N THR A 37 5.62 16.32 -5.48
CA THR A 37 4.33 15.74 -5.11
C THR A 37 4.44 15.15 -3.71
N ASN A 38 3.31 15.11 -3.04
CA ASN A 38 3.19 14.61 -1.69
C ASN A 38 2.18 13.48 -1.68
N GLU A 39 2.66 12.28 -1.44
CA GLU A 39 1.79 11.15 -1.19
C GLU A 39 1.24 11.22 0.24
N LYS A 40 -0.07 11.06 0.37
CA LYS A 40 -0.80 11.02 1.64
C LYS A 40 -1.45 9.66 1.81
N TYR A 41 -1.45 9.16 3.04
CA TYR A 41 -1.83 7.79 3.34
C TYR A 41 -2.83 7.71 4.48
N ALA A 42 -3.70 6.72 4.34
CA ALA A 42 -4.52 6.13 5.37
C ALA A 42 -4.24 4.63 5.26
N MET A 43 -3.40 4.08 6.15
CA MET A 43 -2.98 2.68 6.08
C MET A 43 -2.91 1.95 7.42
N TRP A 44 -3.02 0.62 7.34
CA TRP A 44 -2.55 -0.29 8.38
C TRP A 44 -1.33 -1.08 7.88
N HIS A 45 -0.25 -1.06 8.65
CA HIS A 45 1.00 -1.76 8.30
C HIS A 45 1.56 -2.58 9.46
N THR A 46 2.46 -3.51 9.18
CA THR A 46 3.19 -4.25 10.21
C THR A 46 4.44 -3.51 10.69
N GLU A 47 5.00 -3.89 11.82
CA GLU A 47 6.43 -3.65 12.08
C GLU A 47 7.30 -4.48 11.11
N PRO A 48 8.59 -4.17 10.95
CA PRO A 48 9.51 -5.02 10.19
C PRO A 48 9.55 -6.45 10.75
N GLY A 49 9.38 -7.44 9.89
CA GLY A 49 9.39 -8.84 10.29
C GLY A 49 9.44 -9.83 9.13
N LYS A 50 9.42 -11.13 9.44
CA LYS A 50 9.41 -12.19 8.42
C LYS A 50 7.99 -12.42 7.90
N PHE A 51 7.63 -11.69 6.86
CA PHE A 51 6.33 -11.79 6.23
C PHE A 51 6.40 -12.32 4.79
N TYR A 52 5.31 -12.93 4.33
CA TYR A 52 5.26 -13.62 3.03
C TYR A 52 4.11 -13.17 2.13
N GLY A 53 3.34 -12.16 2.51
CA GLY A 53 2.27 -11.60 1.68
C GLY A 53 0.99 -11.29 2.43
N LEU A 54 0.12 -10.55 1.74
CA LEU A 54 -1.22 -10.19 2.18
C LEU A 54 -2.25 -10.62 1.14
N ARG A 55 -3.46 -10.91 1.61
CA ARG A 55 -4.67 -10.99 0.79
C ARG A 55 -5.75 -10.14 1.43
N ALA A 56 -6.41 -9.31 0.63
CA ALA A 56 -7.53 -8.49 1.09
C ALA A 56 -8.55 -8.32 -0.03
N GLU A 57 -9.80 -8.17 0.37
CA GLU A 57 -10.86 -7.63 -0.47
C GLU A 57 -10.88 -6.12 -0.32
N MET A 58 -10.77 -5.40 -1.44
CA MET A 58 -10.74 -3.94 -1.48
C MET A 58 -11.88 -3.42 -2.34
N SER A 59 -12.60 -2.42 -1.81
CA SER A 59 -13.64 -1.69 -2.55
C SER A 59 -13.03 -0.87 -3.69
N ILE A 60 -13.69 -0.84 -4.84
CA ILE A 60 -13.21 -0.16 -6.06
C ILE A 60 -13.92 1.19 -6.17
N TRP A 61 -13.22 2.29 -5.90
CA TRP A 61 -13.79 3.64 -5.99
C TRP A 61 -13.24 4.44 -7.16
N GLY A 62 -14.12 5.13 -7.88
CA GLY A 62 -13.76 6.08 -8.93
C GLY A 62 -13.66 7.51 -8.41
N SER A 63 -12.93 8.35 -9.14
CA SER A 63 -12.75 9.78 -8.85
C SER A 63 -12.92 10.61 -10.13
N PRO A 64 -14.16 10.83 -10.58
CA PRO A 64 -14.45 11.36 -11.92
C PRO A 64 -14.05 12.83 -12.10
N ASN A 65 -13.81 13.57 -11.01
CA ASN A 65 -13.45 14.99 -11.03
C ASN A 65 -11.97 15.25 -10.70
N GLN A 66 -11.14 14.20 -10.71
CA GLN A 66 -9.73 14.31 -10.36
C GLN A 66 -8.94 15.16 -11.37
N GLU A 67 -8.07 16.04 -10.89
CA GLU A 67 -7.19 16.84 -11.74
C GLU A 67 -6.08 15.99 -12.38
N ASN A 68 -5.43 16.51 -13.43
CA ASN A 68 -4.47 15.72 -14.19
C ASN A 68 -3.24 15.30 -13.39
N SER A 69 -2.78 16.12 -12.44
CA SER A 69 -1.61 15.85 -11.59
C SER A 69 -1.95 15.14 -10.28
N GLN A 70 -3.19 14.66 -10.14
CA GLN A 70 -3.64 13.97 -8.94
C GLN A 70 -3.72 12.46 -9.17
N GLU A 71 -3.51 11.70 -8.12
CA GLU A 71 -3.68 10.25 -8.03
C GLU A 71 -4.47 9.91 -6.77
N SER A 72 -5.35 8.90 -6.86
CA SER A 72 -6.10 8.39 -5.71
C SER A 72 -6.34 6.91 -5.90
N GLY A 73 -6.14 6.12 -4.86
CA GLY A 73 -6.23 4.68 -4.98
C GLY A 73 -6.12 3.93 -3.66
N SER A 74 -5.97 2.62 -3.82
CA SER A 74 -5.72 1.69 -2.72
C SER A 74 -4.90 0.50 -3.17
N ALA A 75 -4.03 0.02 -2.30
CA ALA A 75 -3.10 -1.04 -2.66
C ALA A 75 -2.68 -1.94 -1.50
N ILE A 76 -2.16 -3.11 -1.88
CA ILE A 76 -1.34 -3.98 -1.04
C ILE A 76 0.11 -3.65 -1.35
N GLN A 77 0.88 -3.29 -0.32
CA GLN A 77 2.28 -2.89 -0.42
C GLN A 77 3.16 -3.84 0.38
N ILE A 78 4.30 -4.24 -0.19
CA ILE A 78 5.35 -4.99 0.51
C ILE A 78 6.65 -4.19 0.40
N TYR A 79 7.10 -3.66 1.52
CA TYR A 79 8.42 -3.04 1.65
C TYR A 79 9.43 -4.09 2.06
N CYS A 80 10.57 -4.14 1.39
CA CYS A 80 11.54 -5.23 1.52
C CYS A 80 12.89 -4.65 1.88
N GLN A 81 13.37 -5.03 3.06
CA GLN A 81 14.54 -4.44 3.67
C GLN A 81 15.79 -5.27 3.36
N GLU A 82 16.79 -4.63 2.79
CA GLU A 82 18.13 -5.17 2.59
C GLU A 82 19.16 -4.17 3.14
N GLY A 83 19.62 -4.44 4.37
CA GLY A 83 20.42 -3.47 5.12
C GLY A 83 19.62 -2.20 5.42
N GLU A 84 20.14 -1.05 4.99
CA GLU A 84 19.51 0.28 5.13
C GLU A 84 18.59 0.62 3.94
N HIS A 85 18.50 -0.24 2.93
CA HIS A 85 17.73 0.00 1.72
C HIS A 85 16.36 -0.68 1.79
N TYR A 86 15.34 0.04 1.34
CA TYR A 86 13.99 -0.48 1.18
C TYR A 86 13.60 -0.44 -0.28
N SER A 87 13.23 -1.60 -0.81
CA SER A 87 12.50 -1.72 -2.08
C SER A 87 11.00 -1.83 -1.79
N LEU A 88 10.18 -1.56 -2.79
CA LEU A 88 8.73 -1.67 -2.70
C LEU A 88 8.20 -2.39 -3.93
N ILE A 89 7.26 -3.31 -3.69
CA ILE A 89 6.36 -3.84 -4.70
C ILE A 89 4.91 -3.62 -4.25
N GLU A 90 4.07 -3.26 -5.20
CA GLU A 90 2.73 -2.79 -4.91
C GLU A 90 1.75 -3.21 -6.00
N VAL A 91 0.55 -3.60 -5.58
CA VAL A 91 -0.59 -3.87 -6.48
C VAL A 91 -1.87 -3.32 -5.91
N GLY A 92 -2.71 -2.77 -6.78
CA GLY A 92 -3.95 -2.16 -6.33
C GLY A 92 -4.80 -1.60 -7.44
N PHE A 93 -5.67 -0.68 -7.06
CA PHE A 93 -6.51 0.08 -7.97
C PHE A 93 -6.31 1.56 -7.74
N HIS A 94 -6.25 2.33 -8.82
CA HIS A 94 -6.15 3.78 -8.72
C HIS A 94 -6.82 4.48 -9.90
N VAL A 95 -7.04 5.78 -9.73
CA VAL A 95 -7.32 6.74 -10.80
C VAL A 95 -6.07 7.61 -10.92
N SER A 96 -5.46 7.62 -12.11
CA SER A 96 -4.25 8.41 -12.40
C SER A 96 -4.35 9.02 -13.81
N PRO A 97 -4.89 10.25 -13.95
CA PRO A 97 -5.09 10.84 -15.27
C PRO A 97 -3.80 11.22 -15.98
N SER A 98 -2.72 11.53 -15.24
CA SER A 98 -1.39 11.73 -15.83
C SER A 98 -0.87 10.47 -16.51
N LEU A 99 -1.14 9.30 -15.94
CA LEU A 99 -0.65 8.01 -16.43
C LEU A 99 -1.49 7.44 -17.59
N TYR A 100 -2.81 7.65 -17.58
CA TYR A 100 -3.72 6.99 -18.53
C TYR A 100 -4.49 7.93 -19.47
N HIS A 101 -4.37 9.25 -19.27
CA HIS A 101 -5.11 10.27 -20.02
C HIS A 101 -6.65 10.12 -19.93
N ASN A 102 -7.14 9.44 -18.90
CA ASN A 102 -8.55 9.31 -18.55
C ASN A 102 -8.72 9.15 -17.02
N ARG A 103 -9.96 8.99 -16.56
CA ARG A 103 -10.29 8.89 -15.12
C ARG A 103 -10.88 7.54 -14.75
N ASP A 104 -10.63 6.52 -15.56
CA ASP A 104 -11.09 5.17 -15.27
C ASP A 104 -10.29 4.61 -14.10
N VAL A 105 -10.95 3.84 -13.24
CA VAL A 105 -10.24 3.06 -12.21
C VAL A 105 -9.47 1.96 -12.91
N ARG A 106 -8.18 1.85 -12.63
CA ARG A 106 -7.30 0.87 -13.27
C ARG A 106 -6.60 0.00 -12.24
N PHE A 107 -6.48 -1.28 -12.57
CA PHE A 107 -5.55 -2.15 -11.87
C PHE A 107 -4.13 -1.71 -12.19
N PHE A 108 -3.31 -1.53 -11.18
CA PHE A 108 -1.92 -1.11 -11.36
C PHE A 108 -0.96 -2.00 -10.60
N THR A 109 0.27 -2.02 -11.09
CA THR A 109 1.43 -2.54 -10.39
C THR A 109 2.45 -1.43 -10.27
N TYR A 110 3.14 -1.35 -9.15
CA TYR A 110 4.24 -0.41 -8.97
C TYR A 110 5.42 -1.12 -8.31
N THR A 111 6.64 -0.74 -8.70
CA THR A 111 7.85 -1.19 -8.03
C THR A 111 8.92 -0.11 -8.01
N THR A 112 9.67 -0.04 -6.92
CA THR A 112 10.90 0.74 -6.87
C THR A 112 12.01 -0.03 -6.17
N ARG A 113 13.25 0.19 -6.61
CA ARG A 113 14.45 -0.43 -6.02
C ARG A 113 14.90 0.27 -4.74
N ASP A 114 14.50 1.52 -4.58
CA ASP A 114 14.78 2.30 -3.39
C ASP A 114 13.60 3.26 -3.11
N THR A 115 13.44 3.71 -1.86
CA THR A 115 12.37 4.64 -1.48
C THR A 115 12.64 6.10 -1.89
N LYS A 116 13.67 6.38 -2.68
CA LYS A 116 14.14 7.74 -3.01
C LYS A 116 14.03 8.07 -4.50
N SER A 117 14.09 7.07 -5.35
CA SER A 117 14.08 7.15 -6.81
C SER A 117 12.67 6.94 -7.34
N ALA A 118 12.41 7.50 -8.52
CA ALA A 118 11.17 7.22 -9.24
C ALA A 118 11.06 5.70 -9.48
N GLY A 119 9.94 5.12 -9.05
CA GLY A 119 9.63 3.74 -9.37
C GLY A 119 9.03 3.59 -10.76
N CYS A 120 8.38 2.46 -10.96
CA CYS A 120 7.92 2.02 -12.26
C CYS A 120 6.49 1.50 -12.18
N TYR A 121 5.62 2.17 -12.93
CA TYR A 121 4.24 1.77 -13.09
C TYR A 121 4.08 0.73 -14.20
N ASN A 122 3.20 -0.23 -13.93
CA ASN A 122 2.69 -1.20 -14.89
C ASN A 122 3.83 -1.91 -15.66
N LEU A 123 3.73 -1.91 -16.99
CA LEU A 123 4.70 -2.52 -17.90
C LEU A 123 5.59 -1.46 -18.57
N GLN A 124 5.69 -0.26 -18.00
CA GLN A 124 6.53 0.82 -18.56
C GLN A 124 8.02 0.49 -18.42
N CYS A 125 8.38 -0.39 -17.49
CA CYS A 125 9.71 -0.96 -17.37
C CYS A 125 9.63 -2.46 -17.01
N PRO A 126 10.77 -3.20 -17.07
CA PRO A 126 10.84 -4.56 -16.57
C PRO A 126 10.66 -4.60 -15.05
N GLY A 127 9.48 -5.02 -14.58
CA GLY A 127 9.15 -5.09 -13.16
C GLY A 127 8.12 -6.18 -12.86
N PHE A 128 6.99 -6.13 -13.57
CA PHE A 128 5.93 -7.13 -13.47
C PHE A 128 5.87 -7.98 -14.74
N VAL A 129 5.65 -9.29 -14.57
CA VAL A 129 5.47 -10.24 -15.67
C VAL A 129 4.04 -10.78 -15.64
N PRO A 130 3.15 -10.30 -16.54
CA PRO A 130 1.77 -10.78 -16.61
C PRO A 130 1.67 -12.26 -16.94
N ALA A 131 0.70 -12.94 -16.32
CA ALA A 131 0.39 -14.32 -16.65
C ALA A 131 -0.36 -14.42 -17.99
N ARG A 132 -0.11 -15.48 -18.74
CA ARG A 132 -0.87 -15.77 -19.95
C ARG A 132 -2.33 -16.06 -19.59
N GLY A 133 -3.25 -15.28 -20.16
CA GLY A 133 -4.68 -15.43 -19.90
C GLY A 133 -5.13 -14.86 -18.55
N ALA A 134 -4.33 -13.98 -17.94
CA ALA A 134 -4.73 -13.25 -16.73
C ALA A 134 -6.09 -12.55 -16.93
N ALA A 135 -6.99 -12.71 -15.97
CA ALA A 135 -8.30 -12.04 -15.99
C ALA A 135 -8.20 -10.50 -15.84
N LEU A 136 -7.03 -9.99 -15.46
CA LEU A 136 -6.74 -8.58 -15.29
C LEU A 136 -5.24 -8.35 -15.48
N VAL A 137 -4.85 -7.37 -16.30
CA VAL A 137 -3.45 -7.02 -16.55
C VAL A 137 -3.13 -5.59 -16.10
N PRO A 138 -1.88 -5.26 -15.74
CA PRO A 138 -1.53 -3.91 -15.28
C PRO A 138 -1.92 -2.83 -16.30
N GLY A 139 -2.49 -1.73 -15.82
CA GLY A 139 -3.03 -0.66 -16.62
C GLY A 139 -4.38 -0.96 -17.27
N GLN A 140 -5.02 -2.10 -17.01
CA GLN A 140 -6.37 -2.38 -17.50
C GLN A 140 -7.41 -1.68 -16.63
N ALA A 141 -8.40 -1.03 -17.26
CA ALA A 141 -9.55 -0.46 -16.58
C ALA A 141 -10.42 -1.56 -15.95
N ILE A 142 -10.89 -1.31 -14.73
CA ILE A 142 -11.84 -2.17 -14.01
C ILE A 142 -13.18 -1.44 -13.85
N SER A 143 -14.26 -2.17 -14.07
CA SER A 143 -15.61 -1.61 -14.10
C SER A 143 -16.64 -2.66 -13.65
N PRO A 144 -17.77 -2.23 -13.06
CA PRO A 144 -18.07 -0.86 -12.63
C PRO A 144 -17.40 -0.50 -11.28
N PRO A 145 -17.08 0.78 -11.05
CA PRO A 145 -16.70 1.26 -9.72
C PRO A 145 -17.92 1.32 -8.79
N SER A 146 -17.68 1.29 -7.48
CA SER A 146 -18.68 1.51 -6.42
C SER A 146 -19.43 2.82 -6.61
N ILE A 147 -20.72 2.80 -6.25
CA ILE A 147 -21.63 3.94 -6.32
C ILE A 147 -22.10 4.24 -4.91
N TYR A 148 -21.75 5.42 -4.41
CA TYR A 148 -22.02 5.85 -3.03
C TYR A 148 -23.49 5.63 -2.65
N GLY A 149 -23.72 4.81 -1.61
CA GLY A 149 -25.03 4.48 -1.07
C GLY A 149 -25.88 3.55 -1.94
N GLN A 150 -25.40 3.10 -3.10
CA GLN A 150 -26.18 2.30 -4.04
C GLN A 150 -25.56 0.92 -4.28
N ALA A 151 -24.31 0.87 -4.72
CA ALA A 151 -23.64 -0.35 -5.16
C ALA A 151 -22.22 -0.45 -4.59
N ASP A 152 -21.91 -1.62 -4.02
CA ASP A 152 -20.58 -2.01 -3.56
C ASP A 152 -19.95 -2.92 -4.62
N HIS A 153 -18.86 -2.44 -5.23
CA HIS A 153 -18.04 -3.20 -6.17
C HIS A 153 -16.63 -3.35 -5.59
N TYR A 154 -16.10 -4.56 -5.67
CA TYR A 154 -14.83 -4.91 -5.04
C TYR A 154 -14.04 -5.89 -5.89
N ALA A 155 -12.75 -6.03 -5.55
CA ALA A 155 -11.93 -7.15 -5.99
C ALA A 155 -11.11 -7.68 -4.81
N ARG A 156 -10.80 -8.97 -4.83
CA ARG A 156 -10.01 -9.63 -3.78
C ARG A 156 -8.65 -10.00 -4.35
N LEU A 157 -7.62 -9.26 -3.96
CA LEU A 157 -6.26 -9.45 -4.44
C LEU A 157 -5.38 -10.12 -3.38
N SER A 158 -4.41 -10.91 -3.82
CA SER A 158 -3.25 -11.26 -3.00
C SER A 158 -1.96 -10.85 -3.68
N LEU A 159 -0.99 -10.45 -2.87
CA LEU A 159 0.41 -10.27 -3.24
C LEU A 159 1.23 -11.06 -2.23
N ASN A 160 1.81 -12.17 -2.67
CA ASN A 160 2.50 -13.09 -1.77
C ASN A 160 3.70 -13.76 -2.42
N LYS A 161 4.67 -14.14 -1.61
CA LYS A 161 5.85 -14.87 -2.06
C LYS A 161 5.45 -16.32 -2.35
N ASP A 162 5.79 -16.82 -3.54
CA ASP A 162 5.66 -18.22 -3.89
C ASP A 162 6.83 -19.01 -3.26
N PRO A 163 6.57 -20.05 -2.45
CA PRO A 163 7.62 -20.82 -1.80
C PRO A 163 8.48 -21.64 -2.78
N ASN A 164 8.00 -21.90 -4.00
CA ASN A 164 8.71 -22.72 -4.98
C ASN A 164 9.69 -21.91 -5.83
N SER A 165 9.21 -20.86 -6.50
CA SER A 165 10.01 -19.98 -7.36
C SER A 165 10.77 -18.91 -6.56
N GLY A 166 10.21 -18.49 -5.43
CA GLY A 166 10.71 -17.34 -4.68
C GLY A 166 10.21 -15.98 -5.18
N ASP A 167 9.45 -15.95 -6.27
CA ASP A 167 8.85 -14.75 -6.84
C ASP A 167 7.63 -14.27 -6.04
N TRP A 168 7.24 -13.02 -6.26
CA TRP A 168 6.05 -12.42 -5.64
C TRP A 168 4.88 -12.51 -6.61
N VAL A 169 3.98 -13.45 -6.34
CA VAL A 169 2.83 -13.76 -7.20
C VAL A 169 1.61 -12.93 -6.82
N VAL A 170 0.82 -12.59 -7.84
CA VAL A 170 -0.41 -11.81 -7.71
C VAL A 170 -1.60 -12.63 -8.20
N TYR A 171 -2.64 -12.72 -7.37
CA TYR A 171 -3.88 -13.44 -7.70
C TYR A 171 -5.10 -12.57 -7.45
N ARG A 172 -6.14 -12.77 -8.28
CA ARG A 172 -7.51 -12.28 -8.05
C ARG A 172 -8.40 -13.43 -7.59
N HIS A 173 -9.07 -13.29 -6.46
CA HIS A 173 -9.77 -14.36 -5.72
C HIS A 173 -11.31 -14.24 -5.71
N ASP A 174 -11.87 -13.14 -6.21
CA ASP A 174 -13.33 -12.87 -6.26
C ASP A 174 -14.04 -13.47 -7.48
N LEU A 175 -13.33 -14.28 -8.28
CA LEU A 175 -13.87 -14.98 -9.45
C LEU A 175 -14.21 -16.44 -9.11
N ASP A 176 -14.96 -17.14 -9.98
CA ASP A 176 -15.30 -18.57 -9.84
C ASP A 176 -14.09 -19.47 -9.55
N ARG A 177 -12.93 -19.09 -10.10
CA ARG A 177 -11.62 -19.68 -9.79
C ARG A 177 -10.60 -18.56 -9.63
N PRO A 178 -9.69 -18.64 -8.64
CA PRO A 178 -8.63 -17.66 -8.51
C PRO A 178 -7.82 -17.53 -9.80
N SER A 179 -7.70 -16.31 -10.32
CA SER A 179 -6.91 -16.02 -11.52
C SER A 179 -5.51 -15.61 -11.10
N PHE A 180 -4.50 -16.34 -11.57
CA PHE A 180 -3.11 -15.87 -11.53
C PHE A 180 -2.97 -14.67 -12.47
N LEU A 181 -2.56 -13.51 -11.95
CA LEU A 181 -2.43 -12.28 -12.74
C LEU A 181 -1.00 -12.09 -13.27
N GLY A 182 -0.01 -12.61 -12.55
CA GLY A 182 1.40 -12.46 -12.88
C GLY A 182 2.28 -12.43 -11.63
N HIS A 183 3.55 -12.06 -11.79
CA HIS A 183 4.49 -11.98 -10.69
C HIS A 183 5.49 -10.84 -10.84
N PHE A 184 6.04 -10.39 -9.72
CA PHE A 184 7.29 -9.65 -9.67
C PHE A 184 8.43 -10.64 -9.42
N PRO A 185 9.53 -10.60 -10.19
CA PRO A 185 10.72 -11.37 -9.91
C PRO A 185 11.22 -11.14 -8.48
N GLY A 186 11.63 -12.20 -7.77
CA GLY A 186 12.01 -12.14 -6.36
C GLY A 186 13.10 -11.10 -6.03
N GLN A 187 13.98 -10.82 -6.99
CA GLN A 187 15.04 -9.81 -6.88
C GLN A 187 14.55 -8.36 -6.70
N LEU A 188 13.27 -8.07 -6.99
CA LEU A 188 12.69 -6.73 -6.81
C LEU A 188 12.29 -6.46 -5.36
N CYS A 189 12.21 -7.50 -4.54
CA CYS A 189 11.88 -7.44 -3.12
C CYS A 189 12.81 -8.40 -2.36
N PRO A 190 14.13 -8.08 -2.29
CA PRO A 190 15.12 -8.88 -1.60
C PRO A 190 14.97 -8.78 -0.08
N GLY A 191 15.81 -9.54 0.64
CA GLY A 191 15.84 -9.54 2.11
C GLY A 191 14.75 -10.40 2.76
N GLU A 192 14.91 -10.66 4.06
CA GLU A 192 13.96 -11.44 4.87
C GLU A 192 13.03 -10.57 5.73
N SER A 193 13.49 -9.38 6.13
CA SER A 193 12.73 -8.41 6.91
C SER A 193 11.86 -7.58 5.97
N ARG A 194 10.58 -7.51 6.25
CA ARG A 194 9.57 -6.86 5.40
C ARG A 194 8.56 -6.11 6.24
N ILE A 195 7.97 -5.08 5.66
CA ILE A 195 6.77 -4.42 6.15
C ILE A 195 5.68 -4.69 5.12
N GLN A 196 4.48 -5.04 5.58
CA GLN A 196 3.32 -5.21 4.72
C GLN A 196 2.29 -4.17 5.09
N ALA A 197 1.69 -3.52 4.10
CA ALA A 197 0.67 -2.50 4.31
C ALA A 197 -0.55 -2.70 3.42
N LEU A 198 -1.70 -2.31 3.95
CA LEU A 198 -2.94 -2.09 3.23
C LEU A 198 -3.23 -0.60 3.28
N THR A 199 -3.18 0.03 2.11
CA THR A 199 -3.00 1.48 2.01
C THR A 199 -4.10 2.07 1.15
N GLY A 200 -4.87 3.01 1.69
CA GLY A 200 -5.55 4.04 0.92
C GLY A 200 -4.61 5.22 0.73
N PHE A 201 -4.46 5.70 -0.50
CA PHE A 201 -3.47 6.74 -0.81
C PHE A 201 -4.02 7.80 -1.77
N VAL A 202 -3.42 8.98 -1.70
CA VAL A 202 -3.56 10.02 -2.71
C VAL A 202 -2.18 10.63 -2.98
N ASN A 203 -1.93 11.07 -4.21
CA ASN A 203 -0.72 11.81 -4.57
C ASN A 203 -1.12 13.08 -5.32
N TYR A 204 -0.57 14.21 -4.94
CA TYR A 204 -0.87 15.51 -5.55
C TYR A 204 0.25 16.50 -5.29
N LEU A 205 0.28 17.60 -6.06
CA LEU A 205 1.33 18.61 -5.95
C LEU A 205 1.27 19.36 -4.62
N ASN A 206 2.44 19.74 -4.09
CA ASN A 206 2.52 20.57 -2.89
C ASN A 206 1.75 21.89 -3.07
N ASN A 207 1.07 22.36 -2.01
CA ASN A 207 0.23 23.56 -2.02
C ASN A 207 -0.94 23.55 -3.02
N THR A 208 -1.33 22.37 -3.54
CA THR A 208 -2.57 22.21 -4.32
C THR A 208 -3.64 21.47 -3.51
N HIS A 209 -4.87 21.49 -4.00
CA HIS A 209 -5.94 20.69 -3.41
C HIS A 209 -5.73 19.21 -3.75
N GLY A 210 -5.85 18.35 -2.75
CA GLY A 210 -5.82 16.90 -2.91
C GLY A 210 -7.15 16.35 -3.44
N PRO A 211 -7.10 15.19 -4.13
CA PRO A 211 -8.29 14.49 -4.58
C PRO A 211 -9.03 13.85 -3.39
N PRO A 212 -10.28 13.38 -3.58
CA PRO A 212 -10.91 12.53 -2.59
C PRO A 212 -10.15 11.21 -2.44
N MET A 213 -10.14 10.63 -1.23
CA MET A 213 -9.62 9.28 -0.97
C MET A 213 -10.77 8.29 -0.81
N GLY A 214 -10.68 7.13 -1.45
CA GLY A 214 -11.70 6.10 -1.35
C GLY A 214 -13.06 6.59 -1.87
N SER A 215 -14.09 6.52 -1.05
CA SER A 215 -15.44 6.99 -1.42
C SER A 215 -15.59 8.52 -1.50
N GLY A 216 -14.55 9.27 -1.12
CA GLY A 216 -14.61 10.73 -1.00
C GLY A 216 -15.37 11.21 0.23
N GLN A 217 -15.65 10.31 1.18
CA GLN A 217 -16.26 10.61 2.47
C GLN A 217 -15.39 10.04 3.59
N PHE A 218 -15.53 10.58 4.80
CA PHE A 218 -14.94 9.94 5.97
C PHE A 218 -15.55 8.55 6.18
N PRO A 219 -14.77 7.58 6.67
CA PRO A 219 -15.23 6.21 6.81
C PRO A 219 -16.36 6.12 7.84
N ASP A 220 -17.44 5.47 7.43
CA ASP A 220 -18.54 4.95 8.23
C ASP A 220 -18.41 3.42 8.29
N ASP A 221 -18.18 2.87 9.48
CA ASP A 221 -17.84 1.45 9.62
C ASP A 221 -19.05 0.51 9.59
N GLU A 222 -20.25 1.05 9.38
CA GLU A 222 -21.52 0.31 9.33
C GLU A 222 -21.96 -0.03 7.89
N ASP A 223 -21.58 0.75 6.87
CA ASP A 223 -22.08 0.62 5.49
C ASP A 223 -20.96 0.52 4.42
N ASP A 224 -20.75 -0.70 3.93
CA ASP A 224 -19.80 -1.02 2.84
C ASP A 224 -20.12 -0.26 1.53
N LYS A 225 -21.35 0.23 1.34
CA LYS A 225 -21.73 1.01 0.14
C LYS A 225 -21.36 2.48 0.22
N ARG A 226 -20.92 2.97 1.39
CA ARG A 226 -20.59 4.38 1.63
C ARG A 226 -19.12 4.61 1.94
N SER A 227 -18.40 3.57 2.33
CA SER A 227 -17.03 3.65 2.81
C SER A 227 -16.10 2.84 1.95
N ALA A 228 -14.88 3.33 1.76
CA ALA A 228 -13.82 2.49 1.23
C ALA A 228 -13.25 1.58 2.32
N TYR A 229 -12.88 0.36 1.96
CA TYR A 229 -12.48 -0.65 2.93
C TYR A 229 -11.41 -1.60 2.40
N PHE A 230 -10.74 -2.23 3.36
CA PHE A 230 -10.12 -3.53 3.19
C PHE A 230 -10.81 -4.52 4.13
N LYS A 231 -11.29 -5.65 3.61
CA LYS A 231 -11.93 -6.72 4.41
C LYS A 231 -11.48 -8.12 4.01
N HIS A 232 -11.89 -9.14 4.77
CA HIS A 232 -11.39 -10.52 4.68
C HIS A 232 -9.85 -10.60 4.66
N ILE A 233 -9.20 -9.74 5.45
CA ILE A 233 -7.74 -9.59 5.46
C ILE A 233 -7.09 -10.88 5.98
N LYS A 234 -6.08 -11.36 5.24
CA LYS A 234 -5.25 -12.53 5.57
C LYS A 234 -3.77 -12.22 5.34
N ILE A 235 -2.91 -12.89 6.10
CA ILE A 235 -1.46 -12.91 5.91
C ILE A 235 -1.02 -14.26 5.34
N TYR A 236 0.07 -14.30 4.59
CA TYR A 236 0.64 -15.56 4.12
C TYR A 236 1.73 -16.07 5.06
N ASP A 237 1.73 -17.37 5.34
CA ASP A 237 2.82 -18.06 6.01
C ASP A 237 3.94 -18.45 5.03
N ALA A 238 5.08 -18.94 5.57
CA ALA A 238 6.24 -19.32 4.78
C ALA A 238 5.98 -20.43 3.75
N ASN A 239 4.90 -21.20 3.93
CA ASN A 239 4.49 -22.28 3.04
C ASN A 239 3.46 -21.79 1.99
N GLY A 240 3.17 -20.50 1.94
CA GLY A 240 2.22 -19.92 0.99
C GLY A 240 0.75 -20.10 1.39
N HIS A 241 0.43 -20.43 2.65
CA HIS A 241 -0.96 -20.51 3.09
C HIS A 241 -1.45 -19.19 3.69
N ALA A 242 -2.65 -18.78 3.29
CA ALA A 242 -3.33 -17.63 3.88
C ALA A 242 -3.88 -17.97 5.30
N ARG A 243 -3.53 -17.15 6.29
CA ARG A 243 -3.90 -17.27 7.70
C ARG A 243 -4.56 -15.99 8.20
N ASP A 244 -5.33 -16.11 9.27
CA ASP A 244 -5.84 -14.96 9.99
C ASP A 244 -4.70 -14.23 10.72
N PRO A 245 -4.65 -12.88 10.69
CA PRO A 245 -3.62 -12.07 11.34
C PRO A 245 -3.80 -11.98 12.87
N ILE A 246 -4.11 -13.10 13.54
CA ILE A 246 -4.45 -13.12 14.98
C ILE A 246 -3.29 -12.61 15.84
N THR A 247 -2.06 -13.01 15.49
CA THR A 247 -0.84 -12.69 16.25
C THR A 247 -0.01 -11.59 15.58
N THR A 248 -0.52 -10.98 14.51
CA THR A 248 0.22 -9.94 13.78
C THR A 248 -0.15 -8.59 14.33
N HIS A 249 0.86 -7.88 14.85
CA HIS A 249 0.68 -6.52 15.29
C HIS A 249 0.57 -5.60 14.06
N MET A 250 -0.60 -5.02 13.87
CA MET A 250 -0.87 -4.01 12.86
C MET A 250 -0.81 -2.62 13.52
N ILE A 251 -0.24 -1.65 12.83
CA ILE A 251 -0.06 -0.26 13.26
C ILE A 251 -0.82 0.62 12.27
N LYS A 252 -1.62 1.53 12.82
CA LYS A 252 -2.35 2.55 12.06
C LYS A 252 -1.44 3.73 11.74
N LEU A 253 -1.48 4.20 10.49
CA LEU A 253 -0.77 5.39 10.04
C LEU A 253 -1.68 6.24 9.15
N VAL A 254 -1.98 7.44 9.63
CA VAL A 254 -2.69 8.48 8.87
C VAL A 254 -1.84 9.74 8.92
N ASP A 255 -1.35 10.18 7.77
CA ASP A 255 -0.37 11.28 7.70
C ASP A 255 -1.02 12.68 7.70
N ARG A 256 -2.26 12.76 7.19
CA ARG A 256 -3.11 13.95 7.21
C ARG A 256 -4.46 13.65 7.86
N PRO A 257 -4.51 13.49 9.20
CA PRO A 257 -5.72 13.09 9.92
C PRO A 257 -6.87 14.11 9.86
N ASP A 258 -6.57 15.37 9.53
CA ASP A 258 -7.58 16.41 9.32
C ASP A 258 -8.33 16.22 7.98
N CYS A 259 -7.71 15.53 7.02
CA CYS A 259 -8.23 15.34 5.66
C CYS A 259 -8.73 13.92 5.40
N TYR A 260 -7.98 12.92 5.87
CA TYR A 260 -8.26 11.51 5.65
C TYR A 260 -8.32 10.80 6.99
N LYS A 261 -9.13 9.75 7.06
CA LYS A 261 -9.33 8.99 8.29
C LYS A 261 -9.36 7.50 7.99
N GLU A 262 -9.11 6.74 9.05
CA GLU A 262 -9.34 5.31 9.10
C GLU A 262 -10.06 4.92 10.38
N THR A 263 -10.73 3.78 10.33
CA THR A 263 -11.31 3.12 11.50
C THR A 263 -10.27 2.20 12.15
N ASP A 264 -10.67 1.58 13.25
CA ASP A 264 -9.85 0.55 13.89
C ASP A 264 -9.80 -0.74 13.06
N PHE A 265 -8.65 -1.42 13.11
CA PHE A 265 -8.48 -2.76 12.56
C PHE A 265 -9.16 -3.77 13.48
N THR A 266 -10.27 -4.32 13.03
CA THR A 266 -11.13 -5.18 13.86
C THR A 266 -11.57 -6.43 13.09
N VAL A 267 -12.26 -7.33 13.77
CA VAL A 267 -12.89 -8.51 13.18
C VAL A 267 -14.41 -8.37 13.26
N LYS A 268 -15.10 -8.42 12.11
CA LYS A 268 -16.58 -8.41 12.04
C LYS A 268 -17.11 -9.73 11.49
N ILE A 269 -18.26 -10.18 12.01
CA ILE A 269 -18.92 -11.41 11.56
C ILE A 269 -19.19 -11.32 10.05
N ASN A 270 -18.87 -12.39 9.32
CA ASN A 270 -18.97 -12.49 7.85
C ASN A 270 -18.10 -11.52 7.03
N ARG A 271 -17.42 -10.54 7.64
CA ARG A 271 -16.49 -9.61 6.96
C ARG A 271 -15.01 -9.91 7.29
N GLY A 272 -14.74 -10.78 8.27
CA GLY A 272 -13.39 -11.13 8.68
C GLY A 272 -12.66 -9.93 9.30
N TYR A 273 -11.34 -9.92 9.21
CA TYR A 273 -10.54 -8.74 9.57
C TYR A 273 -10.78 -7.62 8.56
N ILE A 274 -11.06 -6.42 9.07
CA ILE A 274 -11.55 -5.28 8.31
C ILE A 274 -11.10 -3.95 8.92
N PHE A 275 -10.91 -2.96 8.07
CA PHE A 275 -10.94 -1.54 8.42
C PHE A 275 -11.46 -0.73 7.22
N TYR A 276 -11.88 0.50 7.50
CA TYR A 276 -12.35 1.46 6.51
C TYR A 276 -11.43 2.67 6.48
N TYR A 277 -11.35 3.30 5.32
CA TYR A 277 -10.56 4.50 5.09
C TYR A 277 -11.29 5.47 4.15
N GLY A 278 -10.87 6.73 4.14
CA GLY A 278 -11.37 7.71 3.18
C GLY A 278 -11.32 9.14 3.68
N GLY A 279 -11.67 10.06 2.80
CA GLY A 279 -11.83 11.47 3.13
C GLY A 279 -12.19 12.32 1.91
N PRO A 280 -12.74 13.52 2.13
CA PRO A 280 -13.16 14.41 1.07
C PRO A 280 -11.98 15.00 0.30
N ASN A 281 -12.29 15.63 -0.84
CA ASN A 281 -11.33 16.42 -1.60
C ASN A 281 -11.01 17.76 -0.90
N GLY A 282 -10.02 18.47 -1.43
CA GLY A 282 -9.72 19.84 -1.00
C GLY A 282 -8.66 19.95 0.09
N CYS A 283 -8.06 18.84 0.51
CA CYS A 283 -6.93 18.83 1.43
C CYS A 283 -5.75 19.63 0.84
N ILE A 284 -5.23 20.63 1.55
CA ILE A 284 -4.06 21.39 1.08
C ILE A 284 -2.80 20.71 1.66
N GLY A 285 -1.91 20.29 0.77
CA GLY A 285 -0.72 19.48 1.08
C GLY A 285 0.45 20.29 1.59
#